data_AF-A0A410PWQ0-F1
#
_entry.id   AF-A0A410PWQ0-F1
#
_cell.length_a   1.000
_cell.length_b   1.000
_cell.length_c   1.000
_cell.angle_alpha   90.00
_cell.angle_beta   90.00
_cell.angle_gamma   90.00
#
_symmetry.space_group_name_H-M   'P 1'
#
loop_
_entity.id
_entity.type
_entity.pdbx_description
1 polymer ?
#
loop_
_entity_poly.entity_id
_entity_poly.type
_entity_poly.pdbx_seq_one_letter_code
_entity_poly.pdbx_strand_id
1 'polypeptide(L)'
;MSCNCDCNRLNGIKDLKEGLCNLQQGVKYLCNALDALRCYKICEADNCLLKGICQSEKGLCQCERGLRNLNDDLDRQEIRTIREGICKIRNGIQDICDVWEDLRRQCGCQIEEDLVNGIADIKEGIDRINSVICR
;
A
#
# COMPACT_ATOMS: atom_id res chain seq x y z
N MET A 1 -3.87 37.60 -8.59
CA MET A 1 -4.49 36.28 -8.78
C MET A 1 -3.76 35.29 -7.89
N SER A 2 -4.30 34.98 -6.70
CA SER A 2 -3.73 33.98 -5.81
C SER A 2 -4.88 33.12 -5.29
N CYS A 3 -5.13 31.99 -5.94
CA CYS A 3 -6.15 30.99 -5.57
C CYS A 3 -5.58 29.57 -5.81
N ASN A 4 -4.27 29.39 -5.64
CA ASN A 4 -3.58 28.16 -6.05
C ASN A 4 -3.10 27.29 -4.86
N CYS A 5 -2.98 27.83 -3.64
CA CYS A 5 -2.44 27.08 -2.50
C CYS A 5 -3.49 26.16 -1.85
N ASP A 6 -4.69 26.66 -1.56
CA ASP A 6 -5.71 25.86 -0.85
C ASP A 6 -6.22 24.65 -1.67
N CYS A 7 -6.28 24.78 -3.00
CA CYS A 7 -6.71 23.71 -3.90
C CYS A 7 -5.71 22.54 -3.92
N ASN A 8 -4.40 22.84 -3.92
CA ASN A 8 -3.36 21.81 -3.97
C ASN A 8 -3.31 21.00 -2.69
N ARG A 9 -3.38 21.68 -1.53
CA ARG A 9 -3.47 21.02 -0.23
C ARG A 9 -4.67 20.08 -0.13
N LEU A 10 -5.86 20.57 -0.48
CA LEU A 10 -7.10 19.78 -0.43
C LEU A 10 -7.03 18.57 -1.36
N ASN A 11 -6.53 18.75 -2.58
CA ASN A 11 -6.33 17.67 -3.53
C ASN A 11 -5.31 16.65 -3.02
N GLY A 12 -4.23 17.11 -2.39
CA GLY A 12 -3.20 16.24 -1.84
C GLY A 12 -3.70 15.38 -0.69
N ILE A 13 -4.44 15.96 0.26
CA ILE A 13 -5.09 15.22 1.35
C ILE A 13 -6.11 14.22 0.79
N LYS A 14 -6.91 14.64 -0.20
CA LYS A 14 -7.89 13.76 -0.85
C LYS A 14 -7.21 12.57 -1.51
N ASP A 15 -6.13 12.80 -2.26
CA ASP A 15 -5.34 11.75 -2.91
C ASP A 15 -4.73 10.78 -1.89
N LEU A 16 -4.19 11.28 -0.77
CA LEU A 16 -3.70 10.41 0.30
C LEU A 16 -4.81 9.54 0.89
N LYS A 17 -5.99 10.11 1.16
CA LYS A 17 -7.14 9.37 1.70
C LYS A 17 -7.64 8.30 0.73
N GLU A 18 -7.79 8.64 -0.54
CA GLU A 18 -8.15 7.67 -1.57
C GLU A 18 -7.10 6.56 -1.71
N GLY A 19 -5.82 6.94 -1.65
CA GLY A 19 -4.70 6.00 -1.68
C GLY A 19 -4.75 5.00 -0.54
N LEU A 20 -4.98 5.48 0.69
CA LEU A 20 -5.11 4.63 1.88
C LEU A 20 -6.32 3.71 1.81
N CYS A 21 -7.46 4.18 1.29
CA CYS A 21 -8.62 3.31 1.07
C CYS A 21 -8.30 2.16 0.10
N ASN A 22 -7.60 2.44 -1.01
CA ASN A 22 -7.20 1.39 -1.95
C ASN A 22 -6.16 0.44 -1.33
N LEU A 23 -5.20 0.95 -0.55
CA LEU A 23 -4.23 0.13 0.19
C LEU A 23 -4.91 -0.80 1.20
N GLN A 24 -5.85 -0.30 1.99
CA GLN A 24 -6.63 -1.11 2.94
C GLN A 24 -7.43 -2.20 2.22
N GLN A 25 -8.01 -1.88 1.07
CA GLN A 25 -8.69 -2.87 0.24
C GLN A 25 -7.73 -3.90 -0.35
N GLY A 26 -6.52 -3.49 -0.73
CA GLY A 26 -5.42 -4.37 -1.13
C GLY A 26 -5.05 -5.34 -0.02
N VAL A 27 -4.76 -4.83 1.19
CA VAL A 27 -4.48 -5.64 2.39
C VAL A 27 -5.58 -6.66 2.66
N LYS A 28 -6.86 -6.30 2.51
CA LYS A 28 -7.97 -7.26 2.66
C LYS A 28 -7.87 -8.42 1.66
N TYR A 29 -7.58 -8.14 0.39
CA TYR A 29 -7.38 -9.20 -0.60
C TYR A 29 -6.17 -10.07 -0.29
N LEU A 30 -5.08 -9.48 0.21
CA LEU A 30 -3.86 -10.20 0.57
C LEU A 30 -4.07 -11.12 1.79
N CYS A 31 -4.81 -10.66 2.81
CA CYS A 31 -5.25 -11.51 3.91
C CYS A 31 -6.10 -12.69 3.41
N ASN A 32 -7.03 -12.44 2.48
CA ASN A 32 -7.81 -13.53 1.88
C ASN A 32 -6.94 -14.51 1.09
N ALA A 33 -5.88 -14.03 0.42
CA ALA A 33 -4.93 -14.90 -0.26
C ALA A 33 -4.18 -15.80 0.73
N LEU A 34 -3.74 -15.23 1.86
CA LEU A 34 -3.10 -15.97 2.95
C LEU A 34 -4.02 -17.06 3.50
N ASP A 35 -5.30 -16.74 3.76
CA ASP A 35 -6.28 -17.72 4.22
C ASP A 35 -6.52 -18.83 3.19
N ALA A 36 -6.57 -18.47 1.90
CA ALA A 36 -6.71 -19.43 0.81
C ALA A 36 -5.48 -20.36 0.69
N LEU A 37 -4.26 -19.83 0.85
CA LEU A 37 -3.03 -20.63 0.88
C LEU A 37 -3.02 -21.64 2.03
N ARG A 38 -3.39 -21.20 3.24
CA ARG A 38 -3.54 -22.07 4.42
C ARG A 38 -4.60 -23.16 4.24
N CYS A 39 -5.60 -22.90 3.40
CA CYS A 39 -6.62 -23.88 3.02
C CYS A 39 -6.26 -24.70 1.76
N TYR A 40 -5.03 -24.58 1.24
CA TYR A 40 -4.56 -25.24 0.01
C TYR A 40 -5.37 -24.89 -1.26
N LYS A 41 -6.05 -23.74 -1.28
CA LYS A 41 -6.86 -23.26 -2.41
C LYS A 41 -6.05 -22.36 -3.33
N ILE A 42 -5.12 -22.95 -4.08
CA ILE A 42 -4.12 -22.21 -4.87
C ILE A 42 -4.76 -21.25 -5.89
N CYS A 43 -5.81 -21.66 -6.62
CA CYS A 43 -6.47 -20.77 -7.59
C CYS A 43 -7.16 -19.56 -6.93
N GLU A 44 -7.69 -19.74 -5.71
CA GLU A 44 -8.30 -18.65 -4.95
C GLU A 44 -7.22 -17.70 -4.43
N ALA A 45 -6.12 -18.26 -3.90
CA ALA A 45 -4.96 -17.50 -3.47
C ALA A 45 -4.36 -16.65 -4.59
N ASP A 46 -4.13 -17.21 -5.78
CA ASP A 46 -3.60 -16.51 -6.94
C ASP A 46 -4.47 -15.31 -7.36
N ASN A 47 -5.78 -15.50 -7.44
CA ASN A 47 -6.74 -14.43 -7.77
C ASN A 47 -6.76 -13.34 -6.69
N CYS A 48 -6.69 -13.72 -5.41
CA CYS A 48 -6.64 -12.79 -4.30
C CYS A 48 -5.32 -12.00 -4.26
N LEU A 49 -4.18 -12.64 -4.52
CA LEU A 49 -2.88 -11.97 -4.63
C LEU A 49 -2.90 -10.92 -5.74
N LEU A 50 -3.33 -11.30 -6.94
CA LEU A 50 -3.37 -10.37 -8.08
C LEU A 50 -4.25 -9.15 -7.81
N LYS A 51 -5.43 -9.36 -7.20
CA LYS A 51 -6.31 -8.24 -6.78
C LYS A 51 -5.67 -7.38 -5.69
N GLY A 52 -5.00 -8.02 -4.72
CA GLY A 52 -4.28 -7.36 -3.66
C GLY A 52 -3.18 -6.44 -4.16
N ILE A 53 -2.31 -6.96 -5.05
CA ILE A 53 -1.23 -6.21 -5.71
C ILE A 53 -1.82 -5.02 -6.47
N CYS A 54 -2.79 -5.26 -7.36
CA CYS A 54 -3.38 -4.21 -8.19
C CYS A 54 -3.99 -3.06 -7.36
N GLN A 55 -4.71 -3.37 -6.29
CA GLN A 55 -5.26 -2.34 -5.39
C GLN A 55 -4.16 -1.60 -4.62
N SER A 56 -3.12 -2.32 -4.18
CA SER A 56 -2.01 -1.74 -3.43
C SER A 56 -1.17 -0.80 -4.31
N GLU A 57 -0.87 -1.17 -5.55
CA GLU A 57 -0.18 -0.32 -6.52
C GLU A 57 -0.98 0.95 -6.84
N LYS A 58 -2.29 0.80 -7.07
CA LYS A 58 -3.19 1.94 -7.29
C LYS A 58 -3.17 2.89 -6.09
N GLY A 59 -3.23 2.34 -4.87
CA GLY A 59 -3.17 3.11 -3.64
C GLY A 59 -1.83 3.82 -3.46
N LEU A 60 -0.72 3.13 -3.71
CA LEU A 60 0.63 3.71 -3.68
C LEU A 60 0.77 4.89 -4.67
N CYS A 61 0.29 4.73 -5.91
CA CYS A 61 0.34 5.79 -6.92
C CYS A 61 -0.43 7.05 -6.47
N GLN A 62 -1.58 6.87 -5.83
CA GLN A 62 -2.36 7.97 -5.26
C GLN A 62 -1.65 8.61 -4.07
N CYS A 63 -1.04 7.83 -3.18
CA CYS A 63 -0.28 8.37 -2.06
C CYS A 63 0.90 9.22 -2.53
N GLU A 64 1.63 8.78 -3.56
CA GLU A 64 2.72 9.56 -4.15
C GLU A 64 2.22 10.85 -4.80
N ARG A 65 1.07 10.80 -5.48
CA ARG A 65 0.43 12.00 -6.04
C ARG A 65 0.02 12.97 -4.94
N GLY A 66 -0.59 12.45 -3.86
CA GLY A 66 -1.00 13.25 -2.71
C GLY A 66 0.18 13.93 -2.02
N LEU A 67 1.27 13.20 -1.80
CA LEU A 67 2.50 13.77 -1.26
C LEU A 67 3.09 14.86 -2.15
N ARG A 68 3.13 14.67 -3.48
CA ARG A 68 3.60 15.71 -4.42
C ARG A 68 2.78 16.99 -4.30
N ASN A 69 1.47 16.88 -4.11
CA ASN A 69 0.56 18.02 -3.97
C ASN A 69 0.67 18.71 -2.60
N LEU A 70 1.26 18.06 -1.59
CA LEU A 70 1.41 18.57 -0.22
C LEU A 70 2.81 19.08 0.12
N ASN A 71 3.75 18.97 -0.81
CA ASN A 71 5.18 19.15 -0.53
C ASN A 71 5.57 20.59 -0.08
N ASP A 72 4.66 21.57 -0.24
CA ASP A 72 4.84 22.95 0.24
C ASP A 72 3.94 23.31 1.45
N ASP A 73 3.00 22.43 1.84
CA ASP A 73 1.96 22.71 2.85
C ASP A 73 2.20 22.04 4.21
N LEU A 74 3.07 21.03 4.26
CA LEU A 74 3.40 20.25 5.45
C LEU A 74 4.78 20.61 5.97
N ASP A 75 5.01 20.39 7.28
CA ASP A 75 6.35 20.53 7.82
C ASP A 75 7.29 19.41 7.31
N ARG A 76 8.60 19.63 7.47
CA ARG A 76 9.61 18.66 6.97
C ARG A 76 9.49 17.28 7.62
N GLN A 77 9.02 17.21 8.86
CA GLN A 77 8.90 15.97 9.60
C GLN A 77 7.67 15.17 9.12
N GLU A 78 6.55 15.84 8.88
CA GLU A 78 5.33 15.27 8.30
C GLU A 78 5.58 14.71 6.90
N ILE A 79 6.24 15.49 6.02
CA ILE A 79 6.65 15.04 4.68
C ILE A 79 7.53 13.79 4.77
N ARG A 80 8.49 13.78 5.72
CA ARG A 80 9.37 12.64 5.93
C ARG A 80 8.60 11.41 6.40
N THR A 81 7.68 11.54 7.35
CA THR A 81 6.85 10.43 7.83
C THR A 81 5.99 9.83 6.73
N ILE A 82 5.39 10.66 5.86
CA ILE A 82 4.63 10.16 4.70
C ILE A 82 5.55 9.42 3.72
N ARG A 83 6.74 9.96 3.42
CA ARG A 83 7.73 9.29 2.54
C ARG A 83 8.17 7.94 3.09
N GLU A 84 8.47 7.86 4.37
CA GLU A 84 8.81 6.59 5.03
C GLU A 84 7.67 5.58 4.92
N GLY A 85 6.41 6.02 5.09
CA GLY A 85 5.24 5.19 4.89
C GLY A 85 5.09 4.68 3.45
N ILE A 86 5.27 5.56 2.45
CA ILE A 86 5.27 5.21 1.03
C ILE A 86 6.37 4.18 0.71
N CYS A 87 7.58 4.35 1.24
CA CYS A 87 8.67 3.39 1.07
C CYS A 87 8.33 2.02 1.65
N LYS A 88 7.73 1.98 2.85
CA LYS A 88 7.26 0.75 3.48
C LYS A 88 6.21 0.01 2.64
N ILE A 89 5.21 0.74 2.15
CA ILE A 89 4.20 0.19 1.23
C ILE A 89 4.84 -0.37 -0.03
N ARG A 90 5.77 0.36 -0.65
CA ARG A 90 6.45 -0.09 -1.87
C ARG A 90 7.22 -1.39 -1.65
N ASN A 91 7.96 -1.50 -0.54
CA ASN A 91 8.70 -2.72 -0.20
C ASN A 91 7.74 -3.89 0.00
N GLY A 92 6.69 -3.71 0.80
CA GLY A 92 5.71 -4.78 1.03
C GLY A 92 4.98 -5.22 -0.25
N ILE A 93 4.71 -4.31 -1.20
CA ILE A 93 4.18 -4.69 -2.53
C ILE A 93 5.19 -5.53 -3.31
N GLN A 94 6.48 -5.17 -3.28
CA GLN A 94 7.52 -5.93 -3.97
C GLN A 94 7.63 -7.35 -3.41
N ASP A 95 7.68 -7.51 -2.08
CA ASP A 95 7.73 -8.83 -1.43
C ASP A 95 6.54 -9.71 -1.85
N ILE A 96 5.36 -9.10 -1.98
CA ILE A 96 4.14 -9.80 -2.41
C ILE A 96 4.17 -10.15 -3.91
N CYS A 97 4.75 -9.30 -4.75
CA CYS A 97 4.97 -9.65 -6.15
C CYS A 97 5.89 -10.87 -6.28
N ASP A 98 6.94 -10.94 -5.48
CA ASP A 98 7.86 -12.07 -5.44
C ASP A 98 7.14 -13.35 -4.98
N VAL A 99 6.31 -13.26 -3.93
CA VAL A 99 5.41 -14.34 -3.49
C VAL A 99 4.51 -14.84 -4.62
N TRP A 100 3.93 -13.93 -5.41
CA TRP A 100 3.05 -14.29 -6.51
C TRP A 100 3.80 -15.02 -7.62
N GLU A 101 5.04 -14.62 -7.92
CA GLU A 101 5.89 -15.35 -8.87
C GLU A 101 6.24 -16.75 -8.38
N ASP A 102 6.60 -16.89 -7.10
CA ASP A 102 6.97 -18.16 -6.48
C ASP A 102 5.79 -19.14 -6.44
N LEU A 103 4.59 -18.65 -6.10
CA LEU A 103 3.35 -19.42 -6.16
C LEU A 103 3.12 -19.99 -7.56
N ARG A 104 3.33 -19.19 -8.61
CA ARG A 104 3.15 -19.61 -10.01
C ARG A 104 4.22 -20.59 -10.49
N ARG A 105 5.45 -20.46 -9.97
CA ARG A 105 6.54 -21.39 -10.25
C ARG A 105 6.41 -22.71 -9.47
N GLN A 106 5.47 -22.81 -8.54
CA GLN A 106 5.35 -23.93 -7.58
C GLN A 106 6.67 -24.18 -6.85
N CYS A 107 7.41 -23.11 -6.61
CA CYS A 107 8.72 -23.13 -5.97
C CYS A 107 8.60 -22.24 -4.74
N GLY A 108 8.70 -22.81 -3.54
CA GLY A 108 8.63 -21.96 -2.35
C GLY A 108 8.63 -22.73 -1.05
N CYS A 109 9.77 -22.76 -0.38
CA CYS A 109 9.81 -22.72 1.07
C CYS A 109 9.67 -21.24 1.46
N GLN A 110 8.64 -20.90 2.25
CA GLN A 110 8.37 -19.56 2.88
C GLN A 110 7.33 -18.63 2.22
N ILE A 111 6.58 -19.05 1.18
CA ILE A 111 5.47 -18.27 0.58
C ILE A 111 4.54 -17.58 1.61
N GLU A 112 4.16 -18.32 2.66
CA GLU A 112 3.30 -17.79 3.72
C GLU A 112 3.99 -16.70 4.55
N GLU A 113 5.25 -16.91 4.91
CA GLU A 113 6.03 -15.98 5.74
C GLU A 113 6.28 -14.68 4.98
N ASP A 114 6.68 -14.76 3.72
CA ASP A 114 6.93 -13.60 2.86
C ASP A 114 5.65 -12.80 2.63
N LEU A 115 4.51 -13.48 2.41
CA LEU A 115 3.21 -12.81 2.31
C LEU A 115 2.83 -12.08 3.59
N VAL A 116 3.06 -12.69 4.75
CA VAL A 116 2.80 -12.07 6.06
C VAL A 116 3.67 -10.84 6.26
N ASN A 117 4.96 -10.92 5.93
CA ASN A 117 5.90 -9.80 6.03
C ASN A 117 5.51 -8.64 5.10
N GLY A 118 5.21 -8.92 3.84
CA GLY A 118 4.78 -7.89 2.90
C GLY A 118 3.47 -7.20 3.31
N ILE A 119 2.50 -7.95 3.85
CA ILE A 119 1.27 -7.39 4.42
C ILE A 119 1.58 -6.48 5.63
N ALA A 120 2.50 -6.89 6.50
CA ALA A 120 2.89 -6.11 7.67
C ALA A 120 3.54 -4.78 7.27
N ASP A 121 4.43 -4.79 6.27
CA ASP A 121 5.08 -3.58 5.76
C ASP A 121 4.07 -2.60 5.13
N ILE A 122 3.09 -3.10 4.36
CA ILE A 122 2.00 -2.25 3.84
C ILE A 122 1.19 -1.62 4.98
N LYS A 123 0.83 -2.40 6.01
CA LYS A 123 0.10 -1.89 7.18
C LYS A 123 0.89 -0.83 7.94
N GLU A 124 2.17 -1.06 8.18
CA GLU A 124 3.04 -0.09 8.84
C GLU A 124 3.07 1.22 8.04
N GLY A 125 3.18 1.14 6.72
CA GLY A 125 3.17 2.33 5.87
C GLY A 125 1.83 3.08 5.87
N ILE A 126 0.70 2.36 5.87
CA ILE A 126 -0.64 2.94 6.04
C ILE A 126 -0.73 3.72 7.37
N ASP A 127 -0.30 3.11 8.47
CA ASP A 127 -0.37 3.71 9.81
C ASP A 127 0.49 4.97 9.92
N ARG A 128 1.69 4.96 9.32
CA ARG A 128 2.57 6.14 9.25
C ARG A 128 1.90 7.29 8.52
N ILE A 129 1.30 7.06 7.36
CA ILE A 129 0.63 8.12 6.60
C ILE A 129 -0.60 8.63 7.38
N ASN A 130 -1.42 7.73 7.92
CA ASN A 130 -2.59 8.08 8.75
C ASN A 130 -2.22 8.95 9.96
N SER A 131 -1.07 8.69 10.59
CA SER A 131 -0.59 9.46 11.74
C SER A 131 -0.37 10.94 11.45
N VAL A 132 -0.24 11.32 10.17
CA VAL A 132 -0.07 12.71 9.70
C VAL A 132 -1.41 13.28 9.25
N ILE A 133 -2.15 12.59 8.39
CA ILE A 133 -3.34 13.17 7.72
C ILE A 133 -4.63 13.17 8.55
N CYS A 134 -4.66 12.42 9.65
CA CYS A 134 -5.82 12.32 10.56
C CYS A 134 -5.63 13.13 11.86
N ARG A 135 -4.61 14.00 11.91
CA ARG A 135 -4.45 15.03 12.95
C ARG A 135 -5.33 16.22 12.63
#